data_AF-A0A3L8C4S4-F1
#
_entry.id   AF-A0A3L8C4S4-F1
#
_cell.length_a   1.000
_cell.length_b   1.000
_cell.length_c   1.000
_cell.angle_alpha   90.00
_cell.angle_beta   90.00
_cell.angle_gamma   90.00
#
_symmetry.space_group_name_H-M   'P 1'
#
loop_
_entity.id
_entity.type
_entity.pdbx_description
1 polymer ?
#
loop_
_entity_poly.entity_id
_entity_poly.type
_entity_poly.pdbx_seq_one_letter_code
_entity_poly.pdbx_strand_id
1 'polypeptide(L)'
;MTVKTSITTGGKGHLLALLAGAIFPLGLAPLGIWPLIPVSMALLVLLLEGQTPKRAFWRAFLWGMGFNGVGVSWVYVSIHYHGGTSAWLSALGTVGFCAFLSLLTLSLPFWAYRRWQLDRYALLTFPAIWVLMEW
;
A
#
# COMPACT_ATOMS: atom_id res chain seq x y z
N MET A 1 11.53 -14.56 20.84
CA MET A 1 11.11 -13.16 20.52
C MET A 1 11.91 -12.57 19.35
N THR A 2 12.18 -13.32 18.25
CA THR A 2 13.57 -13.26 17.71
C THR A 2 13.75 -12.82 16.25
N VAL A 3 12.72 -12.76 15.39
CA VAL A 3 12.88 -12.29 13.99
C VAL A 3 11.78 -11.31 13.59
N LYS A 4 10.51 -11.65 13.84
CA LYS A 4 9.34 -10.81 13.52
C LYS A 4 9.49 -9.38 14.06
N THR A 5 9.91 -9.24 15.33
CA THR A 5 10.11 -7.95 15.99
C THR A 5 11.16 -7.06 15.33
N SER A 6 12.22 -7.66 14.75
CA SER A 6 13.36 -6.95 14.13
C SER A 6 12.98 -6.34 12.77
N ILE A 7 12.16 -7.06 12.00
CA ILE A 7 11.71 -6.61 10.67
C ILE A 7 10.61 -5.56 10.80
N THR A 8 9.76 -5.72 11.81
CA THR A 8 8.62 -4.82 12.06
C THR A 8 8.94 -3.64 12.99
N THR A 9 10.19 -3.36 13.34
CA THR A 9 10.52 -2.26 14.26
C THR A 9 10.68 -0.93 13.54
N GLY A 10 10.05 0.12 14.08
CA GLY A 10 10.27 1.52 13.68
C GLY A 10 10.27 1.75 12.16
N GLY A 11 11.31 2.44 11.68
CA GLY A 11 11.50 2.82 10.27
C GLY A 11 11.68 1.65 9.30
N LYS A 12 12.27 0.52 9.73
CA LYS A 12 12.46 -0.66 8.86
C LYS A 12 11.13 -1.23 8.40
N GLY A 13 10.17 -1.33 9.31
CA GLY A 13 8.82 -1.80 8.97
C GLY A 13 8.06 -0.84 8.04
N HIS A 14 8.36 0.47 8.10
CA HIS A 14 7.80 1.46 7.18
C HIS A 14 8.38 1.34 5.78
N LEU A 15 9.70 1.21 5.67
CA LEU A 15 10.37 0.97 4.39
C LEU A 15 9.92 -0.35 3.75
N LEU A 16 9.80 -1.42 4.56
CA LEU A 16 9.35 -2.72 4.06
C LEU A 16 7.90 -2.68 3.59
N ALA A 17 7.04 -1.86 4.21
CA ALA A 17 5.68 -1.63 3.73
C ALA A 17 5.68 -0.99 2.34
N LEU A 18 6.48 0.06 2.14
CA LEU A 18 6.62 0.73 0.83
C LEU A 18 7.10 -0.23 -0.26
N LEU A 19 8.16 -1.00 0.02
CA LEU A 19 8.70 -1.98 -0.92
C LEU A 19 7.72 -3.11 -1.20
N ALA A 20 7.02 -3.61 -0.18
CA ALA A 20 5.98 -4.61 -0.35
C ALA A 20 4.87 -4.10 -1.29
N GLY A 21 4.45 -2.84 -1.16
CA GLY A 21 3.49 -2.24 -2.09
C GLY A 21 4.02 -2.18 -3.52
N ALA A 22 5.27 -1.74 -3.69
CA ALA A 22 5.91 -1.55 -4.99
C ALA A 22 6.05 -2.86 -5.80
N ILE A 23 6.14 -4.02 -5.14
CA ILE A 23 6.23 -5.31 -5.85
C ILE A 23 4.87 -5.82 -6.34
N PHE A 24 3.73 -5.33 -5.80
CA PHE A 24 2.41 -5.83 -6.19
C PHE A 24 2.13 -5.65 -7.69
N PRO A 25 2.34 -4.46 -8.30
CA PRO A 25 2.07 -4.26 -9.71
C PRO A 25 2.96 -5.10 -10.65
N LEU A 26 4.12 -5.58 -10.17
CA LEU A 26 5.00 -6.45 -10.95
C LEU A 26 4.37 -7.83 -11.23
N GLY A 27 3.38 -8.22 -10.44
CA GLY A 27 2.59 -9.41 -10.74
C GLY A 27 1.46 -9.19 -11.74
N LEU A 28 1.16 -7.93 -12.08
CA LEU A 28 0.20 -7.55 -13.11
C LEU A 28 0.88 -7.41 -14.47
N ALA A 29 0.10 -7.18 -15.52
CA ALA A 29 0.65 -6.81 -16.81
C ALA A 29 1.51 -5.54 -16.70
N PRO A 30 2.63 -5.44 -17.44
CA PRO A 30 3.09 -6.35 -18.50
C PRO A 30 3.98 -7.51 -18.00
N LEU A 31 4.47 -7.49 -16.76
CA LEU A 31 5.46 -8.44 -16.27
C LEU A 31 4.87 -9.80 -15.87
N GLY A 32 3.65 -9.82 -15.33
CA GLY A 32 2.90 -11.05 -15.07
C GLY A 32 3.52 -12.00 -14.05
N ILE A 33 4.40 -11.53 -13.16
CA ILE A 33 5.05 -12.35 -12.12
C ILE A 33 4.06 -12.57 -10.96
N TRP A 34 2.99 -13.31 -11.24
CA TRP A 34 1.81 -13.44 -10.38
C TRP A 34 2.10 -13.80 -8.91
N PRO A 35 3.14 -14.58 -8.53
CA PRO A 35 3.39 -14.88 -7.12
C PRO A 35 3.70 -13.64 -6.27
N LEU A 36 4.12 -12.52 -6.89
CA LEU A 36 4.42 -11.28 -6.17
C LEU A 36 3.17 -10.62 -5.58
N ILE A 37 1.98 -10.85 -6.14
CA ILE A 37 0.71 -10.33 -5.63
C ILE A 37 0.42 -10.88 -4.22
N PRO A 38 0.27 -12.21 -4.02
CA PRO A 38 0.02 -12.76 -2.69
C PRO A 38 1.21 -12.53 -1.75
N VAL A 39 2.46 -12.51 -2.24
CA VAL A 39 3.63 -12.17 -1.41
C VAL A 39 3.52 -10.74 -0.87
N SER A 40 3.18 -9.77 -1.72
CA SER A 40 2.97 -8.38 -1.31
C SER A 40 1.88 -8.24 -0.24
N MET A 41 0.72 -8.89 -0.46
CA MET A 41 -0.41 -8.85 0.47
C MET A 41 -0.08 -9.54 1.80
N ALA A 42 0.62 -10.68 1.75
CA ALA A 42 1.07 -11.38 2.94
C ALA A 42 2.05 -10.53 3.76
N LEU A 43 2.97 -9.82 3.10
CA LEU A 43 3.87 -8.88 3.77
C LEU A 43 3.10 -7.74 4.45
N LEU A 44 2.05 -7.20 3.81
CA LEU A 44 1.19 -6.20 4.45
C LEU A 44 0.54 -6.76 5.72
N VAL A 45 -0.10 -7.93 5.66
CA VAL A 45 -0.73 -8.56 6.84
C VAL A 45 0.29 -8.75 7.97
N LEU A 46 1.46 -9.31 7.67
CA LEU A 46 2.55 -9.52 8.64
C LEU A 46 3.03 -8.21 9.26
N LEU A 47 3.09 -7.13 8.47
CA LEU A 47 3.49 -5.81 8.93
C LEU A 47 2.40 -5.11 9.76
N LEU A 48 1.13 -5.45 9.61
CA LEU A 48 0.03 -4.88 10.39
C LEU A 48 -0.20 -5.63 11.71
N GLU A 49 0.19 -6.90 11.77
CA GLU A 49 -0.03 -7.77 12.91
C GLU A 49 0.61 -7.24 14.20
N GLY A 50 -0.17 -7.20 15.28
CA GLY A 50 0.29 -6.73 16.59
C GLY A 50 0.64 -5.24 16.67
N GLN A 51 0.39 -4.46 15.62
CA GLN A 51 0.69 -3.02 15.60
C GLN A 51 -0.49 -2.19 16.13
N THR A 52 -0.15 -0.99 16.61
CA THR A 52 -1.14 0.02 17.00
C THR A 52 -1.88 0.55 15.76
N PRO A 53 -3.13 1.03 15.88
CA PRO A 53 -3.88 1.59 14.76
C PRO A 53 -3.13 2.70 14.02
N LYS A 54 -2.42 3.57 14.76
CA LYS A 54 -1.58 4.63 14.15
C LYS A 54 -0.46 4.07 13.27
N ARG A 55 0.22 3.00 13.70
CA ARG A 55 1.28 2.38 12.89
C ARG A 55 0.72 1.65 11.69
N ALA A 56 -0.43 1.00 11.85
CA ALA A 56 -1.13 0.34 10.77
C ALA A 56 -1.58 1.32 9.67
N PHE A 57 -2.13 2.46 10.07
CA PHE A 57 -2.44 3.56 9.15
C PHE A 57 -1.22 3.93 8.29
N TRP A 58 -0.09 4.25 8.93
CA TRP A 58 1.11 4.67 8.19
C TRP A 58 1.74 3.55 7.35
N ARG A 59 1.65 2.29 7.79
CA ARG A 59 2.15 1.15 6.99
C ARG A 59 1.26 0.89 5.79
N ALA A 60 -0.05 0.91 5.95
CA ALA A 60 -0.99 0.79 4.85
C ALA A 60 -0.87 1.97 3.88
N PHE A 61 -0.65 3.19 4.38
CA PHE A 61 -0.33 4.36 3.56
C PHE A 61 0.91 4.14 2.71
N LEU A 62 2.03 3.74 3.32
CA LEU A 62 3.29 3.53 2.60
C LEU A 62 3.20 2.36 1.62
N TRP A 63 2.54 1.28 2.00
CA TRP A 63 2.25 0.18 1.09
C TRP A 63 1.42 0.67 -0.10
N GLY A 64 0.38 1.47 0.14
CA GLY A 64 -0.41 2.10 -0.91
C GLY A 64 0.42 3.02 -1.81
N MET A 65 1.34 3.80 -1.24
CA MET A 65 2.23 4.67 -2.00
C MET A 65 3.14 3.88 -2.93
N GLY A 66 3.64 2.72 -2.49
CA GLY A 66 4.44 1.82 -3.32
C GLY A 66 3.59 1.20 -4.44
N PHE A 67 2.42 0.69 -4.09
CA PHE A 67 1.48 0.08 -5.03
C PHE A 67 1.04 1.07 -6.13
N ASN A 68 0.49 2.22 -5.73
CA ASN A 68 0.04 3.26 -6.66
C ASN A 68 1.22 3.94 -7.38
N GLY A 69 2.33 4.17 -6.67
CA GLY A 69 3.50 4.82 -7.25
C GLY A 69 4.13 4.03 -8.39
N VAL A 70 4.12 2.69 -8.31
CA VAL A 70 4.58 1.83 -9.42
C VAL A 70 3.46 1.59 -10.42
N GLY A 71 2.29 1.15 -9.96
CA GLY A 71 1.19 0.69 -10.81
C GLY A 71 0.46 1.81 -11.56
N VAL A 72 0.49 3.04 -11.03
CA VAL A 72 -0.24 4.20 -11.56
C VAL A 72 0.71 5.34 -11.95
N SER A 73 2.01 5.07 -12.03
CA SER A 73 3.05 6.03 -12.48
C SER A 73 2.75 6.64 -13.85
N TRP A 74 2.02 5.93 -14.71
CA TRP A 74 1.62 6.40 -16.04
C TRP A 74 0.76 7.68 -16.00
N VAL A 75 0.10 7.99 -14.89
CA VAL A 75 -0.66 9.25 -14.71
C VAL A 75 0.25 10.47 -14.86
N TYR A 76 1.54 10.35 -14.53
CA TYR A 76 2.52 11.39 -14.82
C TYR A 76 2.54 11.77 -16.31
N VAL A 77 2.52 10.77 -17.19
CA VAL A 77 2.55 10.98 -18.65
C VAL A 77 1.28 11.70 -19.09
N SER A 78 0.13 11.36 -18.51
CA SER A 78 -1.14 12.07 -18.76
C SER A 78 -1.06 13.53 -18.34
N ILE A 79 -0.63 13.83 -17.12
CA ILE A 79 -0.58 15.20 -16.60
C ILE A 79 0.47 16.05 -17.33
N HIS A 80 1.64 15.47 -17.60
CA HIS A 80 2.76 16.19 -18.20
C HIS A 80 2.53 16.45 -19.70
N TYR A 81 2.29 15.40 -20.48
CA TYR A 81 2.21 15.50 -21.94
C TYR A 81 0.83 15.96 -22.43
N HIS A 82 -0.26 15.51 -21.81
CA HIS A 82 -1.61 15.90 -22.24
C HIS A 82 -2.13 17.14 -21.50
N GLY A 83 -1.63 17.39 -20.28
CA GLY A 83 -1.96 18.59 -19.52
C GLY A 83 -1.06 19.80 -19.79
N GLY A 84 0.06 19.63 -20.52
CA GLY A 84 0.98 20.72 -20.82
C GLY A 84 1.65 21.35 -19.59
N THR A 85 1.74 20.61 -18.49
CA THR A 85 2.26 21.13 -17.21
C THR A 85 3.76 20.89 -17.08
N SER A 86 4.46 21.76 -16.35
CA SER A 86 5.90 21.57 -16.07
C SER A 86 6.17 20.26 -15.30
N ALA A 87 7.33 19.63 -15.56
CA ALA A 87 7.66 18.30 -15.02
C ALA A 87 7.55 18.20 -13.49
N TRP A 88 8.02 19.22 -12.76
CA TRP A 88 7.96 19.20 -11.29
C TRP A 88 6.51 19.22 -10.77
N LEU A 89 5.64 19.99 -11.43
CA LEU A 89 4.22 20.10 -11.04
C LEU A 89 3.48 18.81 -11.38
N SER A 90 3.77 18.18 -12.52
CA SER A 90 3.20 16.89 -12.89
C SER A 90 3.62 15.79 -11.91
N ALA A 91 4.89 15.79 -11.47
CA ALA A 91 5.37 14.86 -10.46
C ALA A 91 4.67 15.06 -9.12
N LEU A 92 4.51 16.32 -8.68
CA LEU A 92 3.82 16.65 -7.43
C LEU A 92 2.34 16.26 -7.49
N GLY A 93 1.67 16.50 -8.63
CA GLY A 93 0.30 16.05 -8.86
C GLY A 93 0.16 14.52 -8.83
N THR A 94 1.10 13.80 -9.44
CA THR A 94 1.12 12.33 -9.44
C THR A 94 1.32 11.77 -8.03
N VAL A 95 2.26 12.32 -7.27
CA VAL A 95 2.49 11.94 -5.86
C VAL A 95 1.27 12.26 -5.01
N GLY A 96 0.65 13.42 -5.20
CA GLY A 96 -0.58 13.81 -4.50
C GLY A 96 -1.74 12.87 -4.81
N PHE A 97 -1.90 12.47 -6.08
CA PHE A 97 -2.90 11.49 -6.50
C PHE A 97 -2.66 10.11 -5.87
N CYS A 98 -1.42 9.61 -5.91
CA CYS A 98 -1.05 8.34 -5.26
C CYS A 98 -1.30 8.40 -3.75
N ALA A 99 -0.96 9.51 -3.09
CA ALA A 99 -1.19 9.72 -1.67
C ALA A 99 -2.68 9.74 -1.34
N PHE A 100 -3.49 10.42 -2.15
CA PHE A 100 -4.94 10.47 -2.00
C PHE A 100 -5.57 9.08 -2.10
N LEU A 101 -5.24 8.31 -3.15
CA LEU A 101 -5.73 6.93 -3.29
C LEU A 101 -5.29 6.05 -2.12
N SER A 102 -4.02 6.14 -1.73
CA SER A 102 -3.46 5.36 -0.60
C SER A 102 -4.11 5.70 0.73
N LEU A 103 -4.51 6.95 0.92
CA LEU A 103 -5.21 7.40 2.12
C LEU A 103 -6.61 6.77 2.20
N LEU A 104 -7.38 6.87 1.11
CA LEU A 104 -8.77 6.45 1.07
C LEU A 104 -8.94 4.92 1.03
N THR A 105 -8.25 4.26 0.12
CA THR A 105 -8.47 2.84 -0.19
C THR A 105 -7.72 1.89 0.75
N LEU A 106 -6.69 2.38 1.46
CA LEU A 106 -5.82 1.50 2.26
C LEU A 106 -5.63 2.00 3.68
N SER A 107 -5.24 3.26 3.86
CA SER A 107 -4.86 3.78 5.18
C SER A 107 -6.03 3.81 6.17
N LEU A 108 -7.17 4.37 5.76
CA LEU A 108 -8.38 4.44 6.60
C LEU A 108 -8.98 3.05 6.90
N PRO A 109 -9.13 2.14 5.92
CA PRO A 109 -9.64 0.78 6.18
C PRO A 109 -8.74 -0.04 7.08
N PHE A 110 -7.41 -0.02 6.86
CA PHE A 110 -6.49 -0.79 7.69
C PHE A 110 -6.24 -0.15 9.06
N TRP A 111 -6.49 1.15 9.21
CA TRP A 111 -6.63 1.78 10.51
C TRP A 111 -7.87 1.26 11.24
N ALA A 112 -9.03 1.24 10.58
CA ALA A 112 -10.29 0.73 11.16
C ALA A 112 -10.20 -0.77 11.51
N TYR A 113 -9.58 -1.56 10.62
CA TYR A 113 -9.25 -2.97 10.81
C TYR A 113 -8.54 -3.22 12.15
N ARG A 114 -7.52 -2.42 12.46
CA ARG A 114 -6.80 -2.52 13.74
C ARG A 114 -7.56 -1.88 14.90
N ARG A 115 -8.27 -0.78 14.67
CA ARG A 115 -9.03 -0.05 15.72
C ARG A 115 -10.17 -0.89 16.28
N TRP A 116 -10.79 -1.71 15.45
CA TRP A 116 -11.90 -2.60 15.81
C TRP A 116 -11.48 -4.06 16.01
N GLN A 117 -10.18 -4.33 16.03
CA GLN A 117 -9.62 -5.67 16.25
C GLN A 117 -10.17 -6.74 15.29
N LEU A 118 -10.45 -6.33 14.05
CA LEU A 118 -10.94 -7.23 13.00
C LEU A 118 -9.87 -8.25 12.58
N ASP A 119 -8.61 -8.05 12.99
CA ASP A 119 -7.51 -9.00 12.81
C ASP A 119 -7.72 -10.33 13.52
N ARG A 120 -8.60 -10.40 14.53
CA ARG A 120 -9.02 -11.68 15.13
C ARG A 120 -9.65 -12.63 14.12
N TYR A 121 -10.28 -12.10 13.08
CA TYR A 121 -10.93 -12.84 12.00
C TYR A 121 -10.27 -12.56 10.65
N ALA A 122 -8.94 -12.39 10.63
CA ALA A 122 -8.17 -11.95 9.47
C ALA A 122 -8.52 -12.70 8.16
N LEU A 123 -8.80 -14.01 8.22
CA LEU A 123 -9.18 -14.80 7.05
C LEU A 123 -10.50 -14.37 6.37
N LEU A 124 -11.39 -13.70 7.11
CA LEU A 124 -12.67 -13.20 6.62
C LEU A 124 -12.63 -11.69 6.41
N THR A 125 -12.12 -10.95 7.39
CA THR A 125 -12.15 -9.50 7.41
C THR A 125 -11.15 -8.87 6.44
N PHE A 126 -9.99 -9.48 6.25
CA PHE A 126 -8.99 -8.96 5.32
C PHE A 126 -9.47 -9.03 3.86
N PRO A 127 -9.94 -10.18 3.33
CA PRO A 127 -10.50 -10.23 1.98
C PRO A 127 -11.73 -9.33 1.80
N ALA A 128 -12.60 -9.25 2.81
CA ALA A 128 -13.78 -8.39 2.74
C ALA A 128 -13.42 -6.91 2.63
N ILE A 129 -12.47 -6.43 3.45
CA ILE A 129 -11.94 -5.08 3.36
C ILE A 129 -11.28 -4.87 2.00
N TRP A 130 -10.49 -5.83 1.53
CA TRP A 130 -9.81 -5.72 0.24
C TRP A 130 -10.80 -5.50 -0.91
N VAL A 131 -11.81 -6.35 -1.02
CA VAL A 131 -12.85 -6.25 -2.05
C VAL A 131 -13.60 -4.92 -1.94
N LEU A 132 -14.00 -4.50 -0.74
CA LEU A 132 -14.70 -3.22 -0.54
C LEU A 132 -13.88 -1.99 -0.93
N MET A 133 -12.55 -2.10 -1.00
CA MET A 133 -11.67 -0.99 -1.37
C MET A 133 -11.33 -0.96 -2.85
N GLU A 134 -11.56 -2.06 -3.55
CA GLU A 134 -11.34 -2.18 -4.99
C GLU A 134 -12.55 -1.70 -5.81
N TRP A 135 -13.77 -1.86 -5.27
CA TRP A 135 -15.05 -1.47 -5.90
C TRP A 135 -15.51 -0.06 -5.52
#